data_AF-A0A1B7UI51-F1
#
_entry.id   AF-A0A1B7UI51-F1
#
_cell.length_a   1.000
_cell.length_b   1.000
_cell.length_c   1.000
_cell.angle_alpha   90.00
_cell.angle_beta   90.00
_cell.angle_gamma   90.00
#
_symmetry.space_group_name_H-M   'P 1'
#
loop_
_entity.id
_entity.type
_entity.pdbx_description
1 polymer ?
#
loop_
_entity_poly.entity_id
_entity_poly.type
_entity_poly.pdbx_seq_one_letter_code
_entity_poly.pdbx_strand_id
1 'polypeptide(L)'
;MQEFPWIDVVAVLWFIALWVGYTLFAKRKARTVSCLSFELRRKRTDWMRQMLTRDNKMADVALISTLERNVSFFASSSMLILAGLLTAIASSDKIAQVLMQVMPWLDQVDGLMQFKLLFLGLIYVFTFFQFTWSLRQYGFGGVLIGAAPEGHNLPEDELQLYANRAAKVIDQAAHSFNYGLRAIYFSLAALAWFINVWLFMLATVIVLLVMKHREFHSKALKALQEV
;
A
#
# COMPACT_ATOMS: atom_id res chain seq x y z
N MET A 1 0.77 -13.63 38.38
CA MET A 1 1.58 -12.40 38.40
C MET A 1 1.20 -11.64 37.16
N GLN A 2 0.65 -10.44 37.33
CA GLN A 2 0.15 -9.61 36.23
C GLN A 2 1.37 -9.18 35.41
N GLU A 3 1.68 -9.89 34.33
CA GLU A 3 2.73 -9.48 33.39
C GLU A 3 2.28 -8.12 32.85
N PHE A 4 2.95 -7.07 33.32
CA PHE A 4 2.58 -5.70 33.00
C PHE A 4 2.53 -5.51 31.46
N PRO A 5 1.56 -4.74 30.92
CA PRO A 5 1.36 -4.53 29.48
C PRO A 5 2.46 -3.72 28.78
N TRP A 6 3.63 -3.53 29.41
CA TRP A 6 4.77 -2.83 28.80
C TRP A 6 5.28 -3.57 27.56
N ILE A 7 5.17 -4.90 27.52
CA ILE A 7 5.68 -5.69 26.39
C ILE A 7 4.80 -5.50 25.14
N ASP A 8 3.48 -5.37 25.29
CA ASP A 8 2.57 -5.00 24.22
C ASP A 8 2.84 -3.57 23.72
N VAL A 9 3.08 -2.62 24.61
CA VAL A 9 3.44 -1.24 24.24
C VAL A 9 4.76 -1.22 23.46
N VAL A 10 5.77 -1.94 23.94
CA VAL A 10 7.06 -2.07 23.24
C VAL A 10 6.87 -2.73 21.88
N ALA A 11 6.05 -3.76 21.77
CA ALA A 11 5.78 -4.45 20.51
C ALA A 11 5.03 -3.54 19.51
N VAL A 12 4.07 -2.75 19.96
CA VAL A 12 3.36 -1.76 19.12
C VAL A 12 4.32 -0.65 18.66
N LEU A 13 5.15 -0.11 19.56
CA LEU A 13 6.17 0.87 19.21
C LEU A 13 7.19 0.30 18.22
N TRP A 14 7.61 -0.94 18.43
CA TRP A 14 8.49 -1.68 17.52
C TRP A 14 7.86 -1.84 16.14
N PHE A 15 6.59 -2.25 16.08
CA PHE A 15 5.84 -2.37 14.84
C PHE A 15 5.70 -1.04 14.11
N ILE A 16 5.33 0.04 14.81
CA ILE A 16 5.21 1.39 14.23
C ILE A 16 6.59 1.87 13.75
N ALA A 17 7.65 1.68 14.53
CA ALA A 17 9.01 2.06 14.14
C ALA A 17 9.48 1.28 12.91
N LEU A 18 9.17 0.00 12.81
CA LEU A 18 9.48 -0.85 11.66
C LEU A 18 8.67 -0.45 10.42
N TRP A 19 7.38 -0.17 10.57
CA TRP A 19 6.55 0.31 9.47
C TRP A 19 7.01 1.67 8.98
N VAL A 20 7.13 2.66 9.86
CA VAL A 20 7.56 4.03 9.53
C VAL A 20 9.00 4.01 8.99
N GLY A 21 9.88 3.26 9.63
CA GLY A 21 11.26 3.05 9.19
C GLY A 21 11.34 2.45 7.79
N TYR A 22 10.57 1.41 7.48
CA TYR A 22 10.54 0.81 6.15
C TYR A 22 9.88 1.70 5.10
N THR A 23 8.78 2.38 5.43
CA THR A 23 8.14 3.33 4.49
C THR A 23 9.08 4.49 4.15
N LEU A 24 9.79 5.05 5.13
CA LEU A 24 10.81 6.07 4.90
C LEU A 24 12.02 5.53 4.15
N PHE A 25 12.49 4.32 4.49
CA PHE A 25 13.61 3.67 3.82
C PHE A 25 13.28 3.37 2.36
N ALA A 26 12.10 2.78 2.08
CA ALA A 26 11.63 2.52 0.73
C ALA A 26 11.48 3.83 -0.05
N LYS A 27 10.92 4.88 0.56
CA LYS A 27 10.79 6.21 -0.08
C LYS A 27 12.14 6.87 -0.38
N ARG A 28 13.12 6.76 0.53
CA ARG A 28 14.49 7.28 0.34
C ARG A 28 15.24 6.48 -0.71
N LYS A 29 15.19 5.15 -0.64
CA LYS A 29 15.90 4.26 -1.56
C LYS A 29 15.28 4.26 -2.96
N ALA A 30 13.99 4.56 -3.08
CA ALA A 30 13.34 4.84 -4.37
C ALA A 30 13.88 6.07 -5.09
N ARG A 31 14.64 6.94 -4.40
CA ARG A 31 15.29 8.12 -4.99
C ARG A 31 16.76 7.92 -5.34
N THR A 32 17.42 6.87 -4.84
CA THR A 32 18.89 6.78 -4.86
C THR A 32 19.45 5.51 -5.49
N VAL A 33 18.63 4.50 -5.78
CA VAL A 33 19.05 3.24 -6.40
C VAL A 33 18.13 2.94 -7.59
N SER A 34 18.62 2.30 -8.66
CA SER A 34 17.77 1.67 -9.71
C SER A 34 16.90 0.58 -9.08
N CYS A 35 15.87 1.02 -8.40
CA CYS A 35 14.77 0.22 -7.89
C CYS A 35 13.68 0.18 -8.96
N LEU A 36 12.77 -0.78 -8.82
CA LEU A 36 11.64 -0.96 -9.72
C LEU A 36 10.87 0.35 -10.00
N SER A 37 10.71 1.21 -8.99
CA SER A 37 10.04 2.51 -9.14
C SER A 37 10.79 3.50 -10.05
N PHE A 38 12.13 3.46 -10.08
CA PHE A 38 12.92 4.33 -10.94
C PHE A 38 12.78 3.92 -12.42
N GLU A 39 12.94 2.63 -12.72
CA GLU A 39 12.78 2.11 -14.08
C GLU A 39 11.33 2.27 -14.58
N LEU A 40 10.33 2.01 -13.73
CA LEU A 40 8.93 2.27 -14.09
C LEU A 40 8.67 3.75 -14.36
N ARG A 41 9.29 4.65 -13.60
CA ARG A 41 9.14 6.10 -13.82
C ARG A 41 9.69 6.50 -15.19
N ARG A 42 10.86 5.97 -15.58
CA ARG A 42 11.42 6.18 -16.92
C ARG A 42 10.46 5.68 -18.00
N LYS A 43 9.99 4.43 -17.89
CA LYS A 43 9.03 3.85 -18.84
C LYS A 43 7.69 4.61 -18.87
N ARG A 44 7.24 5.18 -17.75
CA ARG A 44 6.04 6.07 -17.71
C ARG A 44 6.29 7.38 -18.45
N THR A 45 7.47 7.98 -18.33
CA THR A 45 7.82 9.17 -19.11
C THR A 45 7.85 8.85 -20.60
N ASP A 46 8.47 7.75 -21.00
CA ASP A 46 8.51 7.31 -22.40
C ASP A 46 7.11 6.99 -22.93
N TRP A 47 6.26 6.36 -22.11
CA TRP A 47 4.85 6.13 -22.41
C TRP A 47 4.10 7.44 -22.66
N MET A 48 4.25 8.44 -21.78
CA MET A 48 3.60 9.75 -21.96
C MET A 48 4.11 10.48 -23.22
N ARG A 49 5.42 10.37 -23.54
CA ARG A 49 5.97 10.93 -24.78
C ARG A 49 5.33 10.32 -26.02
N GLN A 50 5.24 8.99 -26.08
CA GLN A 50 4.61 8.29 -27.21
C GLN A 50 3.09 8.54 -27.27
N MET A 51 2.42 8.68 -26.13
CA MET A 51 0.99 9.01 -26.07
C MET A 51 0.70 10.37 -26.71
N LEU A 52 1.59 11.37 -26.53
CA LEU A 52 1.44 12.70 -27.13
C LEU A 52 1.53 12.69 -28.67
N THR A 53 2.30 11.76 -29.25
CA THR A 53 2.46 11.63 -30.70
C THR A 53 1.40 10.73 -31.35
N ARG A 54 0.57 10.03 -30.54
CA ARG A 54 -0.48 9.14 -31.04
C ARG A 54 -1.78 9.88 -31.29
N ASP A 55 -2.38 9.62 -32.44
CA ASP A 55 -3.72 10.15 -32.76
C ASP A 55 -4.79 9.51 -31.87
N ASN A 56 -4.75 8.17 -31.75
CA ASN A 56 -5.68 7.43 -30.90
C ASN A 56 -5.09 7.17 -29.50
N LYS A 57 -5.67 7.82 -28.48
CA LYS A 57 -5.30 7.70 -27.06
C LYS A 57 -6.21 6.78 -26.26
N MET A 58 -7.18 6.10 -26.89
CA MET A 58 -8.15 5.25 -26.18
C MET A 58 -7.49 4.10 -25.42
N ALA A 59 -6.40 3.53 -25.94
CA ALA A 59 -5.64 2.49 -25.24
C ALA A 59 -5.06 3.01 -23.91
N ASP A 60 -4.52 4.23 -23.89
CA ASP A 60 -3.91 4.83 -22.72
C ASP A 60 -4.96 5.16 -21.65
N VAL A 61 -6.11 5.69 -22.06
CA VAL A 61 -7.27 5.93 -21.20
C VAL A 61 -7.79 4.61 -20.59
N ALA A 62 -7.86 3.54 -21.40
CA ALA A 62 -8.30 2.22 -20.93
C ALA A 62 -7.34 1.61 -19.88
N LEU A 63 -6.03 1.84 -20.02
CA LEU A 63 -5.04 1.42 -19.02
C LEU A 63 -5.25 2.14 -17.68
N ILE A 64 -5.43 3.47 -17.69
CA ILE A 64 -5.71 4.23 -16.47
C ILE A 64 -7.04 3.79 -15.84
N SER A 65 -8.10 3.64 -16.63
CA SER A 65 -9.41 3.17 -16.14
C SER A 65 -9.32 1.77 -15.49
N THR A 66 -8.50 0.88 -16.06
CA THR A 66 -8.26 -0.44 -15.47
C THR A 66 -7.53 -0.34 -14.12
N LEU A 67 -6.54 0.57 -14.01
CA LEU A 67 -5.87 0.83 -12.74
C LEU A 67 -6.82 1.40 -11.69
N GLU A 68 -7.67 2.37 -12.06
CA GLU A 68 -8.70 2.93 -11.18
C GLU A 68 -9.66 1.87 -10.67
N ARG A 69 -10.15 0.98 -11.56
CA ARG A 69 -11.01 -0.14 -11.17
C ARG A 69 -10.34 -1.05 -10.15
N ASN A 70 -9.06 -1.35 -10.35
CA ASN A 70 -8.29 -2.16 -9.39
C ASN A 70 -8.16 -1.45 -8.04
N VAL A 71 -7.84 -0.15 -8.02
CA VAL A 71 -7.75 0.63 -6.77
C VAL A 71 -9.11 0.68 -6.06
N SER A 72 -10.20 0.89 -6.82
CA SER A 72 -11.55 0.92 -6.29
C SER A 72 -11.94 -0.42 -5.63
N PHE A 73 -11.61 -1.55 -6.27
CA PHE A 73 -11.83 -2.88 -5.69
C PHE A 73 -11.13 -3.06 -4.34
N PHE A 74 -9.87 -2.62 -4.23
CA PHE A 74 -9.12 -2.67 -2.96
C PHE A 74 -9.71 -1.71 -1.91
N ALA A 75 -10.15 -0.52 -2.31
CA ALA A 75 -10.82 0.42 -1.41
C ALA A 75 -12.12 -0.16 -0.85
N SER A 76 -13.00 -0.70 -1.70
CA SER A 76 -14.25 -1.35 -1.26
C SER A 76 -13.98 -2.54 -0.34
N SER A 77 -12.99 -3.38 -0.66
CA SER A 77 -12.59 -4.51 0.19
C SER A 77 -12.10 -4.03 1.57
N SER A 78 -11.32 -2.94 1.63
CA SER A 78 -10.87 -2.37 2.90
C SER A 78 -12.03 -1.83 3.75
N MET A 79 -13.09 -1.30 3.12
CA MET A 79 -14.28 -0.81 3.82
C MET A 79 -15.12 -1.96 4.40
N LEU A 80 -15.25 -3.08 3.68
CA LEU A 80 -15.90 -4.29 4.20
C LEU A 80 -15.16 -4.85 5.41
N ILE A 81 -13.83 -4.93 5.34
CA ILE A 81 -13.00 -5.38 6.46
C ILE A 81 -13.15 -4.42 7.65
N LEU A 82 -13.12 -3.10 7.41
CA LEU A 82 -13.32 -2.11 8.45
C LEU A 82 -14.69 -2.26 9.14
N ALA A 83 -15.76 -2.47 8.37
CA ALA A 83 -17.09 -2.75 8.93
C ALA A 83 -17.09 -4.02 9.80
N GLY A 84 -16.47 -5.10 9.32
CA GLY A 84 -16.30 -6.34 10.09
C GLY A 84 -15.51 -6.14 11.38
N LEU A 85 -14.46 -5.31 11.36
CA LEU A 85 -13.67 -4.97 12.55
C LEU A 85 -14.48 -4.14 13.55
N LEU A 86 -15.29 -3.18 13.10
CA LEU A 86 -16.17 -2.40 13.98
C LEU A 86 -17.22 -3.29 14.65
N THR A 87 -17.84 -4.21 13.90
CA THR A 87 -18.75 -5.22 14.48
C THR A 87 -18.03 -6.13 15.47
N ALA A 88 -16.79 -6.53 15.15
CA ALA A 88 -15.97 -7.35 16.03
C ALA A 88 -15.62 -6.65 17.35
N ILE A 89 -15.38 -5.33 17.34
CA ILE A 89 -15.16 -4.54 18.56
C ILE A 89 -16.40 -4.59 19.45
N ALA A 90 -17.59 -4.37 18.87
CA ALA A 90 -18.85 -4.41 19.58
C ALA A 90 -19.19 -5.80 20.17
N SER A 91 -18.66 -6.87 19.57
CA SER A 91 -18.84 -8.26 20.02
C SER A 91 -17.54 -8.88 20.55
N SER A 92 -16.61 -8.06 21.05
CA SER A 92 -15.25 -8.49 21.43
C SER A 92 -15.24 -9.60 22.47
N ASP A 93 -16.14 -9.55 23.46
CA ASP A 93 -16.27 -10.59 24.49
C ASP A 93 -16.65 -11.97 23.92
N LYS A 94 -17.53 -12.00 22.90
CA LYS A 94 -17.93 -13.25 22.24
C LYS A 94 -16.78 -13.83 21.42
N ILE A 95 -16.04 -12.98 20.72
CA ILE A 95 -14.87 -13.40 19.93
C ILE A 95 -13.78 -13.96 20.84
N ALA A 96 -13.53 -13.30 21.96
CA ALA A 96 -12.65 -13.76 23.01
C ALA A 96 -13.02 -15.17 23.51
N GLN A 97 -14.30 -15.41 23.82
CA GLN A 97 -14.79 -16.72 24.25
C GLN A 97 -14.60 -17.81 23.19
N VAL A 98 -14.90 -17.50 21.91
CA VAL A 98 -14.69 -18.45 20.81
C VAL A 98 -13.20 -18.77 20.63
N LEU A 99 -12.32 -17.76 20.73
CA LEU A 99 -10.87 -17.97 20.66
C LEU A 99 -10.40 -18.88 21.81
N MET A 100 -10.83 -18.65 23.06
CA MET A 100 -10.49 -19.53 24.18
C MET A 100 -10.92 -20.98 23.94
N GLN A 101 -12.08 -21.21 23.31
CA GLN A 101 -12.56 -22.56 22.99
C GLN A 101 -11.72 -23.25 21.91
N VAL A 102 -11.28 -22.50 20.90
CA VAL A 102 -10.49 -23.05 19.77
C VAL A 102 -9.02 -23.20 20.15
N MET A 103 -8.49 -22.33 20.99
CA MET A 103 -7.10 -22.35 21.45
C MET A 103 -7.03 -22.24 22.99
N PRO A 104 -7.23 -23.35 23.71
CA PRO A 104 -7.25 -23.39 25.19
C PRO A 104 -5.92 -23.01 25.86
N TRP A 105 -4.84 -22.97 25.09
CA TRP A 105 -3.47 -22.63 25.52
C TRP A 105 -3.18 -21.13 25.46
N LEU A 106 -4.10 -20.31 24.95
CA LEU A 106 -3.97 -18.86 25.04
C LEU A 106 -4.30 -18.43 26.47
N ASP A 107 -3.34 -17.78 27.13
CA ASP A 107 -3.58 -17.13 28.42
C ASP A 107 -4.78 -16.18 28.34
N GLN A 108 -5.50 -16.08 29.46
CA GLN A 108 -6.78 -15.37 29.61
C GLN A 108 -6.84 -14.10 28.77
N VAL A 109 -7.89 -13.99 27.94
CA VAL A 109 -8.18 -12.84 27.08
C VAL A 109 -8.04 -11.56 27.91
N ASP A 110 -6.94 -10.86 27.65
CA ASP A 110 -6.66 -9.56 28.21
C ASP A 110 -7.78 -8.59 27.84
N GLY A 111 -8.10 -7.65 28.73
CA GLY A 111 -8.91 -6.46 28.41
C GLY A 111 -8.35 -5.61 27.25
N LEU A 112 -7.23 -6.03 26.64
CA LEU A 112 -6.60 -5.46 25.46
C LEU A 112 -7.21 -5.96 24.13
N MET A 113 -8.14 -6.93 24.12
CA MET A 113 -8.76 -7.42 22.86
C MET A 113 -9.39 -6.29 22.03
N GLN A 114 -10.11 -5.38 22.71
CA GLN A 114 -10.69 -4.19 22.08
C GLN A 114 -9.62 -3.27 21.49
N PHE A 115 -8.48 -3.12 22.19
CA PHE A 115 -7.35 -2.33 21.72
C PHE A 115 -6.69 -2.94 20.48
N LYS A 116 -6.50 -4.27 20.44
CA LYS A 116 -5.96 -4.99 19.28
C LYS A 116 -6.86 -4.80 18.04
N LEU A 117 -8.18 -4.93 18.21
CA LEU A 117 -9.14 -4.70 17.14
C LEU A 117 -9.18 -3.23 16.69
N LEU A 118 -9.13 -2.27 17.63
CA LEU A 118 -9.07 -0.84 17.32
C LEU A 118 -7.80 -0.49 16.54
N PHE A 119 -6.65 -1.04 16.96
CA PHE A 119 -5.37 -0.87 16.27
C PHE A 119 -5.43 -1.37 14.83
N LEU A 120 -5.99 -2.56 14.61
CA LEU A 120 -6.21 -3.08 13.26
C LEU A 120 -7.20 -2.20 12.46
N GLY A 121 -8.25 -1.70 13.10
CA GLY A 121 -9.18 -0.73 12.52
C GLY A 121 -8.47 0.53 12.03
N LEU A 122 -7.57 1.11 12.83
CA LEU A 122 -6.78 2.29 12.44
C LEU A 122 -5.90 2.02 11.21
N ILE A 123 -5.31 0.83 11.10
CA ILE A 123 -4.56 0.40 9.91
C ILE A 123 -5.46 0.39 8.68
N TYR A 124 -6.68 -0.14 8.79
CA TYR A 124 -7.64 -0.18 7.68
C TYR A 124 -8.19 1.20 7.31
N VAL A 125 -8.39 2.10 8.28
CA VAL A 125 -8.72 3.51 8.01
C VAL A 125 -7.60 4.16 7.19
N PHE A 126 -6.33 4.02 7.62
CA PHE A 126 -5.19 4.51 6.85
C PHE A 126 -5.14 3.92 5.44
N THR A 127 -5.35 2.60 5.32
CA THR A 127 -5.36 1.87 4.05
C THR A 127 -6.42 2.42 3.10
N PHE A 128 -7.64 2.64 3.60
CA PHE A 128 -8.75 3.22 2.84
C PHE A 128 -8.38 4.60 2.29
N PHE A 129 -7.89 5.51 3.14
CA PHE A 129 -7.48 6.85 2.71
C PHE A 129 -6.38 6.81 1.63
N GLN A 130 -5.41 5.90 1.73
CA GLN A 130 -4.37 5.75 0.72
C GLN A 130 -4.93 5.29 -0.63
N PHE A 131 -5.88 4.35 -0.63
CA PHE A 131 -6.54 3.92 -1.87
C PHE A 131 -7.44 5.00 -2.45
N THR A 132 -8.21 5.72 -1.63
CA THR A 132 -9.02 6.86 -2.10
C THR A 132 -8.15 7.96 -2.69
N TRP A 133 -7.01 8.26 -2.05
CA TRP A 133 -6.06 9.24 -2.57
C TRP A 133 -5.43 8.77 -3.89
N SER A 134 -5.04 7.50 -3.98
CA SER A 134 -4.55 6.90 -5.22
C SER A 134 -5.58 6.97 -6.34
N LEU A 135 -6.85 6.70 -6.06
CA LEU A 135 -7.95 6.75 -7.03
C LEU A 135 -8.08 8.15 -7.62
N ARG A 136 -8.06 9.18 -6.76
CA ARG A 136 -8.09 10.58 -7.19
C ARG A 136 -6.90 10.95 -8.07
N GLN A 137 -5.69 10.48 -7.72
CA GLN A 137 -4.49 10.75 -8.51
C GLN A 137 -4.48 10.04 -9.87
N TYR A 138 -5.04 8.83 -9.97
CA TYR A 138 -5.27 8.20 -11.26
C TYR A 138 -6.29 8.97 -12.11
N GLY A 139 -7.36 9.49 -11.48
CA GLY A 139 -8.32 10.37 -12.15
C GLY A 139 -7.67 11.64 -12.71
N PHE A 140 -6.75 12.26 -11.94
CA PHE A 140 -5.96 13.39 -12.45
C PHE A 140 -5.08 12.98 -13.63
N GLY A 141 -4.50 11.78 -13.62
CA GLY A 141 -3.78 11.22 -14.76
C GLY A 141 -4.67 11.06 -15.99
N GLY A 142 -5.90 10.55 -15.82
CA GLY A 142 -6.88 10.44 -16.89
C GLY A 142 -7.25 11.80 -17.51
N VAL A 143 -7.47 12.82 -16.67
CA VAL A 143 -7.72 14.19 -17.13
C VAL A 143 -6.53 14.75 -17.92
N LEU A 144 -5.30 14.50 -17.49
CA LEU A 144 -4.10 14.92 -18.22
C LEU A 144 -3.95 14.21 -19.58
N ILE A 145 -4.40 12.96 -19.70
CA ILE A 145 -4.42 12.28 -21.00
C ILE A 145 -5.52 12.87 -21.88
N GLY A 146 -6.69 13.16 -21.32
CA GLY A 146 -7.82 13.76 -22.05
C GLY A 146 -7.57 15.20 -22.50
N ALA A 147 -6.82 15.99 -21.72
CA ALA A 147 -6.44 17.36 -22.04
C ALA A 147 -5.07 17.46 -22.75
N ALA A 148 -4.52 16.35 -23.20
CA ALA A 148 -3.20 16.30 -23.81
C ALA A 148 -3.16 17.10 -25.13
N PRO A 149 -2.15 17.98 -25.33
CA PRO A 149 -1.98 18.71 -26.59
C PRO A 149 -1.55 17.76 -27.71
N GLU A 150 -1.77 18.18 -28.97
CA GLU A 150 -1.27 17.44 -30.13
C GLU A 150 0.26 17.55 -30.24
N GLY A 151 0.96 16.48 -29.89
CA GLY A 151 2.43 16.49 -29.78
C GLY A 151 3.17 16.78 -31.09
N HIS A 152 2.54 16.65 -32.25
CA HIS A 152 3.18 16.89 -33.56
C HIS A 152 3.60 18.35 -33.79
N ASN A 153 2.93 19.31 -33.13
CA ASN A 153 3.18 20.74 -33.32
C ASN A 153 3.88 21.40 -32.12
N LEU A 154 4.24 20.63 -31.09
CA LEU A 154 4.90 21.18 -29.91
C LEU A 154 6.43 21.14 -30.05
N PRO A 155 7.13 22.16 -29.53
CA PRO A 155 8.58 22.09 -29.38
C PRO A 155 8.94 20.94 -28.41
N GLU A 156 10.05 20.24 -28.68
CA GLU A 156 10.47 19.05 -27.93
C GLU A 156 10.58 19.31 -26.42
N ASP A 157 11.01 20.52 -26.02
CA ASP A 157 11.11 20.92 -24.61
C ASP A 157 9.75 20.94 -23.90
N GLU A 158 8.70 21.45 -24.56
CA GLU A 158 7.35 21.48 -24.01
C GLU A 158 6.73 20.08 -23.98
N LEU A 159 6.97 19.28 -25.01
CA LEU A 159 6.55 17.87 -25.07
C LEU A 159 7.16 17.08 -23.90
N GLN A 160 8.47 17.21 -23.69
CA GLN A 160 9.18 16.55 -22.61
C GLN A 160 8.70 17.05 -21.23
N LEU A 161 8.44 18.34 -21.09
CA LEU A 161 7.92 18.92 -19.85
C LEU A 161 6.53 18.38 -19.51
N TYR A 162 5.63 18.30 -20.50
CA TYR A 162 4.30 17.74 -20.33
C TYR A 162 4.36 16.26 -19.96
N ALA A 163 5.13 15.47 -20.71
CA ALA A 163 5.29 14.04 -20.46
C ALA A 163 5.82 13.76 -19.05
N ASN A 164 6.80 14.54 -18.58
CA ASN A 164 7.34 14.42 -17.22
C ASN A 164 6.30 14.77 -16.14
N ARG A 165 5.46 15.79 -16.36
CA ARG A 165 4.41 16.18 -15.42
C ARG A 165 3.31 15.13 -15.36
N ALA A 166 2.84 14.63 -16.50
CA ALA A 166 1.83 13.58 -16.58
C ALA A 166 2.33 12.27 -15.95
N ALA A 167 3.55 11.85 -16.28
CA ALA A 167 4.18 10.67 -15.69
C ALA A 167 4.32 10.81 -14.18
N LYS A 168 4.67 12.00 -13.68
CA LYS A 168 4.78 12.28 -12.23
C LYS A 168 3.46 12.11 -11.49
N VAL A 169 2.33 12.51 -12.07
CA VAL A 169 1.00 12.32 -11.46
C VAL A 169 0.63 10.84 -11.35
N ILE A 170 0.81 10.08 -12.42
CA ILE A 170 0.56 8.63 -12.44
C ILE A 170 1.50 7.89 -11.48
N ASP A 171 2.75 8.32 -11.40
CA ASP A 171 3.74 7.78 -10.48
C ASP A 171 3.38 8.03 -9.01
N GLN A 172 2.88 9.22 -8.69
CA GLN A 172 2.35 9.51 -7.35
C GLN A 172 1.13 8.64 -7.02
N ALA A 173 0.22 8.42 -7.97
CA ALA A 173 -0.91 7.51 -7.80
C ALA A 173 -0.44 6.09 -7.45
N ALA A 174 0.54 5.57 -8.20
CA ALA A 174 1.12 4.26 -7.93
C ALA A 174 1.82 4.17 -6.57
N HIS A 175 2.46 5.24 -6.10
CA HIS A 175 3.04 5.28 -4.76
C HIS A 175 1.97 5.19 -3.67
N SER A 176 0.89 5.96 -3.78
CA SER A 176 -0.26 5.93 -2.86
C SER A 176 -0.90 4.54 -2.81
N PHE A 177 -1.10 3.91 -3.97
CA PHE A 177 -1.57 2.53 -4.06
C PHE A 177 -0.65 1.55 -3.33
N ASN A 178 0.66 1.65 -3.53
CA ASN A 178 1.64 0.80 -2.87
C ASN A 178 1.69 1.02 -1.34
N TYR A 179 1.46 2.24 -0.85
CA TYR A 179 1.32 2.49 0.59
C TYR A 179 0.11 1.76 1.18
N GLY A 180 -1.04 1.76 0.47
CA GLY A 180 -2.22 0.99 0.86
C GLY A 180 -1.95 -0.52 0.89
N LEU A 181 -1.35 -1.08 -0.17
CA LEU A 181 -0.98 -2.50 -0.20
C LEU A 181 -0.02 -2.88 0.93
N ARG A 182 0.97 -2.02 1.21
CA ARG A 182 1.91 -2.21 2.32
C ARG A 182 1.19 -2.27 3.66
N ALA A 183 0.22 -1.38 3.89
CA ALA A 183 -0.59 -1.37 5.09
C ALA A 183 -1.42 -2.66 5.25
N ILE A 184 -1.94 -3.24 4.16
CA ILE A 184 -2.59 -4.55 4.19
C ILE A 184 -1.61 -5.66 4.61
N TYR A 185 -0.37 -5.66 4.10
CA TYR A 185 0.61 -6.66 4.53
C TYR A 185 0.98 -6.52 6.02
N PHE A 186 1.11 -5.29 6.51
CA PHE A 186 1.33 -5.04 7.94
C PHE A 186 0.11 -5.40 8.79
N SER A 187 -1.12 -5.23 8.29
CA SER A 187 -2.34 -5.66 8.99
C SER A 187 -2.38 -7.19 9.15
N LEU A 188 -1.86 -7.95 8.17
CA LEU A 188 -1.70 -9.40 8.27
C LEU A 188 -0.73 -9.80 9.37
N ALA A 189 0.39 -9.08 9.54
CA ALA A 189 1.29 -9.29 10.68
C ALA A 189 0.61 -8.96 12.02
N ALA A 190 -0.20 -7.90 12.06
CA ALA A 190 -0.96 -7.53 13.26
C ALA A 190 -1.98 -8.59 13.69
N LEU A 191 -2.45 -9.47 12.79
CA LEU A 191 -3.28 -10.61 13.18
C LEU A 191 -2.56 -11.60 14.10
N ALA A 192 -1.23 -11.75 13.96
CA ALA A 192 -0.46 -12.64 14.84
C ALA A 192 -0.45 -12.16 16.31
N TRP A 193 -0.79 -10.88 16.55
CA TRP A 193 -0.89 -10.31 17.90
C TRP A 193 -2.09 -10.85 18.69
N PHE A 194 -3.10 -11.39 18.01
CA PHE A 194 -4.19 -12.11 18.68
C PHE A 194 -3.73 -13.43 19.29
N ILE A 195 -2.64 -14.02 18.79
CA ILE A 195 -2.09 -15.29 19.29
C ILE A 195 -1.05 -15.03 20.37
N ASN A 196 0.00 -14.25 20.06
CA ASN A 196 1.09 -13.96 20.97
C ASN A 196 1.89 -12.72 20.53
N VAL A 197 2.40 -11.93 21.48
CA VAL A 197 3.24 -10.74 21.23
C VAL A 197 4.55 -11.10 20.51
N TRP A 198 5.17 -12.23 20.83
CA TRP A 198 6.38 -12.70 20.15
C TRP A 198 6.12 -13.08 18.70
N LEU A 199 4.98 -13.74 18.43
CA LEU A 199 4.56 -14.06 17.07
C LEU A 199 4.26 -12.79 16.26
N PHE A 200 3.67 -11.77 16.88
CA PHE A 200 3.48 -10.47 16.25
C PHE A 200 4.80 -9.81 15.84
N MET A 201 5.79 -9.77 16.73
CA MET A 201 7.11 -9.23 16.40
C MET A 201 7.78 -10.02 15.27
N LEU A 202 7.74 -11.35 15.32
CA LEU A 202 8.31 -12.23 14.29
C LEU A 202 7.58 -12.07 12.95
N ALA A 203 6.25 -12.05 12.95
CA ALA A 203 5.44 -11.83 11.74
C ALA A 203 5.73 -10.47 11.10
N THR A 204 5.95 -9.43 11.89
CA THR A 204 6.31 -8.09 11.41
C THR A 204 7.65 -8.12 10.67
N VAL A 205 8.65 -8.82 11.21
CA VAL A 205 9.95 -9.00 10.56
C VAL A 205 9.82 -9.83 9.28
N ILE A 206 9.05 -10.91 9.30
CA ILE A 206 8.80 -11.73 8.10
C ILE A 206 8.16 -10.89 6.99
N VAL A 207 7.11 -10.14 7.30
CA VAL A 207 6.46 -9.25 6.32
C VAL A 207 7.46 -8.26 5.76
N LEU A 208 8.29 -7.63 6.59
CA LEU A 208 9.35 -6.74 6.14
C LEU A 208 10.34 -7.42 5.19
N LEU A 209 10.79 -8.64 5.52
CA LEU A 209 11.72 -9.39 4.69
C LEU A 209 11.09 -9.78 3.34
N VAL A 210 9.83 -10.22 3.35
CA VAL A 210 9.06 -10.53 2.13
C VAL A 210 8.92 -9.28 1.26
N MET A 211 8.57 -8.13 1.86
CA MET A 211 8.46 -6.88 1.14
C MET A 211 9.81 -6.43 0.56
N LYS A 212 10.88 -6.48 1.36
CA LYS A 212 12.24 -6.15 0.91
C LYS A 212 12.68 -7.06 -0.25
N HIS A 213 12.43 -8.36 -0.15
CA HIS A 213 12.77 -9.30 -1.22
C HIS A 213 11.99 -9.00 -2.49
N ARG A 214 10.69 -8.73 -2.38
CA ARG A 214 9.83 -8.42 -3.53
C ARG A 214 10.16 -7.07 -4.18
N GLU A 215 10.60 -6.08 -3.41
CA GLU A 215 10.88 -4.72 -3.89
C GLU A 215 12.30 -4.57 -4.49
N PHE A 216 13.27 -5.39 -4.05
CA PHE A 216 14.68 -5.28 -4.49
C PHE A 216 15.25 -6.48 -5.25
N HIS A 217 14.64 -7.67 -5.16
CA HIS A 217 15.17 -8.90 -5.79
C HIS A 217 14.18 -9.57 -6.76
N SER A 218 13.05 -8.93 -7.06
CA SER A 218 12.07 -9.52 -7.98
C SER A 218 12.65 -9.64 -9.39
N LYS A 219 12.46 -10.80 -10.01
CA LYS A 219 12.82 -11.09 -11.41
C LYS A 219 12.26 -10.05 -12.39
N ALA A 220 11.15 -9.40 -12.03
CA ALA A 220 10.58 -8.29 -12.79
C ALA A 220 11.52 -7.08 -12.91
N LEU A 221 12.32 -6.77 -11.87
CA LEU A 221 13.33 -5.70 -11.95
C LEU A 221 14.42 -6.04 -12.96
N LYS A 222 14.89 -7.30 -12.96
CA LYS A 222 15.88 -7.76 -13.94
C LYS A 222 15.34 -7.68 -15.37
N ALA A 223 14.12 -8.15 -15.59
CA ALA A 223 13.46 -8.05 -16.90
C ALA A 223 13.23 -6.60 -17.35
N LEU A 224 12.96 -5.67 -16.42
CA LEU A 224 12.83 -4.24 -16.74
C LEU A 224 14.16 -3.55 -17.03
N GLN A 225 15.28 -4.08 -16.56
CA GLN A 225 16.63 -3.58 -16.83
C GLN A 225 17.21 -4.12 -18.15
N GLU A 226 16.76 -5.29 -18.59
CA GLU A 226 17.21 -5.93 -19.84
C GLU A 226 16.57 -5.34 -21.12
N VAL A 227 15.61 -4.41 -20.99
CA VAL A 227 14.87 -3.78 -22.11
C VAL A 227 15.04 -2.26 -22.14
#